data_AF-A0A358HYD1-F1
#
_entry.id   AF-A0A358HYD1-F1
#
_cell.length_a   1.000
_cell.length_b   1.000
_cell.length_c   1.000
_cell.angle_alpha   90.00
_cell.angle_beta   90.00
_cell.angle_gamma   90.00
#
_symmetry.space_group_name_H-M   'P 1'
#
loop_
_entity.id
_entity.type
_entity.pdbx_description
1 polymer ?
#
loop_
_entity_poly.entity_id
_entity_poly.type
_entity_poly.pdbx_seq_one_letter_code
_entity_poly.pdbx_strand_id
1 'polypeptide(L)'
;MSDSSLPSPEAFLVDYVRRLERRKEGVGAIHVHFSKLLAFNRRDHHIRTAIGAFEEIVPEVTGRIFTLSNQDLIFIFDAAEMDEVNAVIFRLKFLFNDDPLISDGKDESGAPATFTDY
;
A
#
# COMPACT_ATOMS: atom_id res chain seq x y z
N MET A 1 -26.96 12.77 19.39
CA MET A 1 -25.58 12.87 19.90
C MET A 1 -24.68 12.64 18.70
N SER A 2 -23.95 13.66 18.28
CA SER A 2 -23.07 13.58 17.12
C SER A 2 -21.91 12.67 17.47
N ASP A 3 -21.87 11.50 16.84
CA ASP A 3 -20.74 10.58 16.95
C ASP A 3 -19.54 11.27 16.29
N SER A 4 -18.70 11.93 17.08
CA SER A 4 -17.45 12.51 16.60
C SER A 4 -16.38 11.42 16.50
N SER A 5 -16.67 10.37 15.74
CA SER A 5 -15.59 9.49 15.28
C SER A 5 -14.76 10.31 14.29
N LEU A 6 -13.47 10.43 14.57
CA LEU A 6 -12.53 10.99 13.59
C LEU A 6 -12.69 10.17 12.29
N PRO A 7 -12.65 10.80 11.11
CA PRO A 7 -12.77 10.07 9.85
C PRO A 7 -11.74 8.94 9.81
N SER A 8 -12.16 7.75 9.38
CA SER A 8 -11.23 6.63 9.24
C SER A 8 -10.20 6.91 8.14
N PRO A 9 -9.05 6.22 8.11
CA PRO A 9 -8.09 6.33 7.00
C PRO A 9 -8.75 6.14 5.62
N GLU A 10 -9.72 5.23 5.52
CA GLU A 10 -10.51 4.98 4.31
C GLU A 10 -11.38 6.19 3.94
N ALA A 11 -11.97 6.87 4.92
CA ALA A 11 -12.74 8.09 4.66
C ALA A 11 -11.83 9.20 4.09
N PHE A 12 -10.61 9.34 4.63
CA PHE A 12 -9.62 10.29 4.10
C PHE A 12 -9.16 9.93 2.68
N LEU A 13 -8.98 8.65 2.39
CA LEU A 13 -8.66 8.16 1.05
C LEU A 13 -9.78 8.49 0.06
N VAL A 14 -11.04 8.18 0.40
CA VAL A 14 -12.20 8.47 -0.45
C VAL A 14 -12.29 9.95 -0.77
N ASP A 15 -12.13 10.81 0.24
CA ASP A 15 -12.14 12.26 0.05
C ASP A 15 -10.97 12.76 -0.79
N TYR A 16 -9.79 12.13 -0.68
CA TYR A 16 -8.63 12.45 -1.50
C TYR A 16 -8.85 12.06 -2.96
N VAL A 17 -9.31 10.85 -3.25
CA VAL A 17 -9.61 10.37 -4.60
C VAL A 17 -10.70 11.22 -5.26
N ARG A 18 -11.75 11.61 -4.52
CA ARG A 18 -12.79 12.55 -5.02
C ARG A 18 -12.22 13.89 -5.47
N ARG A 19 -11.20 14.41 -4.78
CA ARG A 19 -10.53 15.66 -5.19
C ARG A 19 -9.65 15.46 -6.42
N LEU A 20 -9.03 14.29 -6.55
CA LEU A 20 -8.22 13.91 -7.70
C LEU A 20 -9.04 13.69 -8.97
N GLU A 21 -10.35 13.48 -8.89
CA GLU A 21 -11.19 13.29 -10.07
C GLU A 21 -11.12 14.45 -11.09
N ARG A 22 -10.68 15.63 -10.66
CA ARG A 22 -10.47 16.79 -11.52
C ARG A 22 -9.14 16.75 -12.29
N ARG A 23 -8.23 15.84 -11.94
CA ARG A 23 -6.89 15.64 -12.52
C ARG A 23 -6.55 14.13 -12.58
N LYS A 24 -7.37 13.34 -13.29
CA LYS A 24 -7.18 11.88 -13.37
C LYS A 24 -5.99 11.48 -14.25
N GLU A 25 -5.64 12.31 -15.22
CA GLU A 25 -4.51 12.05 -16.11
C GLU A 25 -3.18 12.20 -15.36
N GLY A 26 -2.28 11.23 -15.55
CA GLY A 26 -0.97 11.23 -14.90
C GLY A 26 -0.98 10.78 -13.44
N VAL A 27 -2.07 10.22 -12.92
CA VAL A 27 -2.10 9.67 -11.55
C VAL A 27 -1.98 8.14 -11.58
N GLY A 28 -0.96 7.62 -10.91
CA GLY A 28 -0.80 6.20 -10.59
C GLY A 28 -1.30 5.88 -9.19
N ALA A 29 -1.72 4.65 -8.97
CA ALA A 29 -2.02 4.14 -7.64
C ALA A 29 -1.50 2.70 -7.50
N ILE A 30 -1.15 2.31 -6.28
CA ILE A 30 -0.83 0.93 -5.95
C ILE A 30 -1.43 0.58 -4.60
N HIS A 31 -2.01 -0.61 -4.51
CA HIS A 31 -2.51 -1.19 -3.27
C HIS A 31 -1.61 -2.37 -2.88
N VAL A 32 -0.91 -2.25 -1.76
CA VAL A 32 -0.08 -3.30 -1.16
C VAL A 32 -0.88 -4.01 -0.08
N HIS A 33 -1.06 -5.33 -0.26
CA HIS A 33 -1.90 -6.20 0.58
C HIS A 33 -1.10 -6.83 1.73
N PHE A 34 -0.63 -6.01 2.67
CA PHE A 34 0.01 -6.54 3.89
C PHE A 34 -0.92 -7.45 4.69
N SER A 35 -2.22 -7.19 4.66
CA SER A 35 -3.25 -8.00 5.31
C SER A 35 -3.28 -9.45 4.84
N LYS A 36 -2.77 -9.75 3.64
CA LYS A 36 -2.73 -11.12 3.07
C LYS A 36 -1.47 -11.90 3.43
N LEU A 37 -0.44 -11.24 3.98
CA LEU A 37 0.75 -11.90 4.49
C LEU A 37 0.41 -12.79 5.69
N LEU A 38 1.26 -13.79 5.95
CA LEU A 38 1.16 -14.59 7.17
C LEU A 38 1.26 -13.69 8.42
N ALA A 39 0.59 -14.08 9.50
CA ALA A 39 0.58 -13.32 10.75
C ALA A 39 1.99 -12.98 11.29
N PHE A 40 2.98 -13.84 11.03
CA PHE A 40 4.38 -13.59 11.39
C PHE A 40 4.96 -12.36 10.68
N ASN A 41 4.65 -12.17 9.40
CA ASN A 41 5.15 -11.07 8.57
C ASN A 41 4.35 -9.77 8.75
N ARG A 42 3.15 -9.83 9.36
CA ARG A 42 2.30 -8.66 9.69
C ARG A 42 2.67 -7.94 10.99
N ARG A 43 3.76 -8.31 11.66
CA ARG A 43 4.16 -7.67 12.92
C ARG A 43 4.53 -6.20 12.70
N ASP A 44 4.22 -5.34 13.67
CA ASP A 44 4.38 -3.88 13.58
C ASP A 44 5.75 -3.39 13.12
N HIS A 45 6.83 -4.12 13.41
CA HIS A 45 8.18 -3.72 12.97
C HIS A 45 8.39 -3.98 11.47
N HIS A 46 7.91 -5.11 10.93
CA HIS A 46 7.99 -5.41 9.50
C HIS A 46 7.16 -4.44 8.68
N ILE A 47 5.92 -4.17 9.12
CA ILE A 47 5.03 -3.22 8.46
C ILE A 47 5.62 -1.81 8.50
N ARG A 48 6.18 -1.36 9.63
CA ARG A 48 6.86 -0.06 9.71
C ARG A 48 8.07 0.03 8.79
N THR A 49 8.89 -1.01 8.69
CA THR A 49 10.01 -1.04 7.73
C THR A 49 9.50 -0.95 6.29
N ALA A 50 8.41 -1.64 5.95
CA ALA A 50 7.83 -1.61 4.62
C ALA A 50 7.25 -0.23 4.26
N ILE A 51 6.54 0.40 5.19
CA ILE A 51 6.01 1.77 5.02
C ILE A 51 7.16 2.77 4.89
N GLY A 52 8.21 2.66 5.70
CA GLY A 52 9.38 3.54 5.64
C GLY A 52 10.08 3.50 4.27
N ALA A 53 10.08 2.36 3.58
CA ALA A 53 10.63 2.26 2.23
C ALA A 53 9.84 3.09 1.20
N PHE A 54 8.53 3.27 1.38
CA PHE A 54 7.76 4.21 0.57
C PHE A 54 8.01 5.65 1.00
N GLU A 55 8.06 5.93 2.30
CA GLU A 55 8.31 7.29 2.83
C GLU A 55 9.65 7.87 2.32
N GLU A 56 10.66 7.03 2.08
CA GLU A 56 11.94 7.41 1.47
C GLU A 56 11.78 8.04 0.07
N ILE A 57 10.77 7.62 -0.71
CA ILE A 57 10.55 8.09 -2.09
C ILE A 57 9.44 9.15 -2.21
N VAL A 58 8.60 9.38 -1.19
CA VAL A 58 7.51 10.37 -1.23
C VAL A 58 7.96 11.82 -1.49
N PRO A 59 9.14 12.29 -1.06
CA PRO A 59 9.57 13.65 -1.39
C PRO A 59 9.95 13.82 -2.88
N GLU A 60 10.39 12.74 -3.52
CA GLU A 60 10.80 12.71 -4.93
C GLU A 60 9.58 12.49 -5.83
N VAL A 61 8.76 11.51 -5.46
CA VAL A 61 7.51 11.16 -6.11
C VAL A 61 6.41 12.05 -5.55
N THR A 62 5.80 12.94 -6.34
CA THR A 62 4.68 13.78 -5.86
C THR A 62 3.47 12.89 -5.52
N GLY A 63 3.44 12.33 -4.31
CA GLY A 63 2.57 11.22 -3.94
C GLY A 63 2.08 11.28 -2.50
N ARG A 64 1.15 10.39 -2.18
CA ARG A 64 0.51 10.31 -0.87
C ARG A 64 0.23 8.87 -0.46
N ILE A 65 0.69 8.54 0.74
CA ILE A 65 0.50 7.23 1.38
C ILE A 65 -0.76 7.26 2.24
N PHE A 66 -1.55 6.19 2.17
CA PHE A 66 -2.68 5.89 3.04
C PHE A 66 -2.50 4.50 3.62
N THR A 67 -2.33 4.42 4.94
CA THR A 67 -2.37 3.14 5.67
C THR A 67 -3.80 2.88 6.11
N LEU A 68 -4.38 1.78 5.65
CA LEU A 68 -5.75 1.38 5.94
C LEU A 68 -5.85 0.72 7.32
N SER A 69 -7.08 0.59 7.82
CA SER A 69 -7.36 -0.06 9.12
C SER A 69 -6.95 -1.54 9.15
N ASN A 70 -6.91 -2.21 8.00
CA ASN A 70 -6.43 -3.59 7.85
C ASN A 70 -4.90 -3.68 7.64
N GLN A 71 -4.16 -2.58 7.86
CA GLN A 71 -2.72 -2.42 7.66
C GLN A 71 -2.26 -2.37 6.20
N ASP A 72 -3.15 -2.53 5.22
CA ASP A 72 -2.76 -2.37 3.82
C ASP A 72 -2.33 -0.93 3.54
N LEU A 73 -1.53 -0.79 2.49
CA LEU A 73 -1.04 0.51 2.05
C LEU A 73 -1.58 0.82 0.67
N ILE A 74 -2.13 2.01 0.52
CA ILE A 74 -2.43 2.60 -0.77
C ILE A 74 -1.47 3.77 -0.98
N PHE A 75 -0.70 3.73 -2.05
CA PHE A 75 0.14 4.85 -2.48
C PHE A 75 -0.40 5.41 -3.78
N ILE A 76 -0.72 6.70 -3.79
CA ILE A 76 -1.16 7.43 -4.98
C ILE A 76 -0.05 8.38 -5.37
N PHE A 77 0.38 8.36 -6.62
CA PHE A 77 1.60 9.02 -7.08
C PHE A 77 1.46 9.57 -8.52
N ASP A 78 2.45 10.33 -8.99
CA ASP A 78 2.54 10.71 -10.39
C ASP A 78 2.94 9.48 -11.22
N ALA A 79 2.15 9.14 -12.24
CA ALA A 79 2.36 7.94 -13.06
C ALA A 79 3.73 7.93 -13.80
N ALA A 80 4.39 9.09 -13.94
CA ALA A 80 5.75 9.18 -14.46
C ALA A 80 6.79 8.47 -13.56
N GLU A 81 6.50 8.33 -12.26
CA GLU A 81 7.40 7.79 -11.22
C GLU A 81 7.15 6.30 -10.96
N MET A 82 6.53 5.60 -11.92
CA MET A 82 6.17 4.18 -11.79
C MET A 82 7.41 3.30 -11.58
N ASP A 83 8.55 3.66 -12.16
CA ASP A 83 9.79 2.87 -12.06
C ASP A 83 10.36 2.91 -10.64
N GLU A 84 10.32 4.07 -9.98
CA GLU A 84 10.71 4.29 -8.59
C GLU A 84 9.79 3.50 -7.65
N VAL A 85 8.47 3.54 -7.89
CA VAL A 85 7.49 2.74 -7.15
C VAL A 85 7.75 1.24 -7.31
N ASN A 86 8.01 0.79 -8.54
CA ASN A 86 8.33 -0.61 -8.83
C ASN A 86 9.60 -1.06 -8.11
N ALA A 87 10.61 -0.21 -8.00
CA ALA A 87 11.84 -0.51 -7.26
C ALA A 87 11.56 -0.74 -5.76
N VAL A 88 10.69 0.08 -5.15
CA VAL A 88 10.24 -0.13 -3.77
C VAL A 88 9.47 -1.44 -3.63
N ILE A 89 8.54 -1.73 -4.54
CA ILE A 89 7.79 -3.00 -4.53
C ILE A 89 8.72 -4.21 -4.64
N PHE A 90 9.74 -4.13 -5.48
CA PHE A 90 10.74 -5.19 -5.61
C PHE A 90 11.49 -5.42 -4.29
N ARG A 91 11.90 -4.34 -3.61
CA ARG A 91 12.52 -4.41 -2.28
C ARG A 91 11.59 -5.02 -1.24
N LEU A 92 10.28 -4.70 -1.27
CA LEU A 92 9.30 -5.31 -0.38
C LEU A 92 9.11 -6.80 -0.63
N LYS A 93 9.02 -7.22 -1.90
CA LYS A 93 8.96 -8.64 -2.25
C LYS A 93 10.19 -9.40 -1.75
N PHE A 94 11.37 -8.77 -1.79
CA PHE A 94 12.57 -9.37 -1.21
C PHE A 94 12.50 -9.46 0.33
N LEU A 95 11.98 -8.43 1.00
CA LEU A 95 11.80 -8.42 2.47
C LEU A 95 10.87 -9.54 2.94
N PHE A 96 9.84 -9.87 2.15
CA PHE A 96 8.85 -10.90 2.44
C PHE A 96 9.02 -12.17 1.60
N ASN A 97 10.21 -12.43 1.06
CA ASN A 97 10.45 -13.53 0.12
C ASN A 97 10.08 -14.93 0.66
N ASP A 98 10.15 -15.10 1.98
CA ASP A 98 9.81 -16.36 2.65
C ASP A 98 8.29 -16.52 2.90
N ASP A 99 7.48 -15.53 2.53
CA ASP A 99 6.02 -15.59 2.62
C ASP A 99 5.42 -16.33 1.40
N PRO A 100 4.53 -17.32 1.61
CA PRO A 100 3.82 -17.99 0.52
C PRO A 100 3.04 -17.06 -0.42
N LEU A 101 2.64 -15.87 0.05
CA LEU A 101 2.00 -14.87 -0.80
C LEU A 101 2.96 -14.36 -1.88
N ILE A 102 4.25 -14.27 -1.57
CA ILE A 102 5.27 -13.81 -2.50
C ILE A 102 5.80 -14.96 -3.35
N SER A 103 6.09 -16.11 -2.75
CA SER A 103 6.69 -17.24 -3.46
C SER A 103 5.69 -17.99 -4.35
N ASP A 104 4.48 -18.22 -3.84
CA ASP A 104 3.50 -19.14 -4.42
C ASP A 104 2.21 -18.43 -4.89
N GLY A 105 2.07 -17.13 -4.58
CA GLY A 105 0.87 -16.37 -4.88
C GLY A 105 -0.35 -16.86 -4.12
N LYS A 106 -0.16 -17.28 -2.86
CA LYS A 106 -1.23 -17.82 -2.02
C LYS A 106 -1.32 -17.11 -0.68
N ASP A 107 -2.53 -16.87 -0.22
CA ASP A 107 -2.78 -16.32 1.12
C ASP A 107 -2.67 -17.40 2.22
N GLU A 108 -2.91 -16.99 3.46
CA GLU A 108 -2.93 -17.87 4.65
C GLU A 108 -3.92 -19.05 4.53
N SER A 109 -4.99 -18.93 3.72
CA SER A 109 -5.96 -20.00 3.48
C SER A 109 -5.53 -20.94 2.34
N GLY A 110 -4.42 -20.65 1.66
CA GLY A 110 -3.96 -21.35 0.46
C GLY A 110 -4.71 -20.95 -0.81
N ALA A 111 -5.55 -19.92 -0.76
CA ALA A 111 -6.26 -19.42 -1.93
C ALA A 111 -5.34 -18.51 -2.77
N PRO A 112 -5.52 -18.47 -4.10
CA PRO A 112 -4.74 -17.57 -4.96
C PRO A 112 -4.92 -16.11 -4.54
N ALA A 113 -3.81 -15.40 -4.39
CA ALA A 113 -3.78 -14.02 -3.93
C ALA A 113 -2.61 -13.25 -4.54
N THR A 114 -2.77 -11.93 -4.63
CA THR A 114 -1.73 -10.99 -5.09
C THR A 114 -1.27 -10.11 -3.93
N PHE A 115 0.03 -9.85 -3.89
CA PHE A 115 0.63 -8.92 -2.93
C PHE A 115 0.38 -7.45 -3.30
N THR A 116 0.23 -7.14 -4.58
CA THR A 116 0.04 -5.77 -5.09
C THR A 116 -0.96 -5.72 -6.23
N ASP A 117 -1.80 -4.68 -6.26
CA ASP A 117 -2.65 -4.31 -7.41
C ASP A 117 -2.33 -2.87 -7.85
N TYR A 118 -2.35 -2.62 -9.16
CA TYR A 118 -2.10 -1.30 -9.81
C TYR A 118 -3.38 -0.71 -10.40
#